data_AF-A0A7D9MC00-F1
#
_entry.id   AF-A0A7D9MC00-F1
#
_cell.length_a   1.000
_cell.length_b   1.000
_cell.length_c   1.000
_cell.angle_alpha   90.00
_cell.angle_beta   90.00
_cell.angle_gamma   90.00
#
_symmetry.space_group_name_H-M   'P 1'
#
loop_
_entity.id
_entity.type
_entity.pdbx_description
1 polymer ?
#
loop_
_entity_poly.entity_id
_entity_poly.type
_entity_poly.pdbx_seq_one_letter_code
_entity_poly.pdbx_strand_id
1 'polypeptide(L)'
;ASEREVIWVIRLAIFGVGALATIMALKIQSIYALWYLCSDLIYAILFPQLCCVIYVQDVNTYGALLGYIMAVILRVGGGEPVIKLDPFIKYPYYNETDGQLFPFRTFAMLCSFATIILVSYATKFLFEYKRVPKRWDVFQCFPNEEDFHTVDLPSKDGVKLVGVTKV
;
A
#
# COMPACT_ATOMS: atom_id res chain seq x y z
N ALA A 1 17.35 14.23 2.04
CA ALA A 1 18.25 13.22 1.46
C ALA A 1 18.94 13.85 0.26
N SER A 2 20.26 13.75 0.18
CA SER A 2 21.03 14.23 -0.99
C SER A 2 20.80 13.28 -2.17
N GLU A 3 20.66 13.80 -3.40
CA GLU A 3 20.46 12.99 -4.61
C GLU A 3 21.48 11.85 -4.76
N ARG A 4 22.71 12.09 -4.28
CA ARG A 4 23.79 11.09 -4.24
C ARG A 4 23.51 9.93 -3.29
N GLU A 5 22.92 10.20 -2.13
CA GLU A 5 22.53 9.17 -1.15
C GLU A 5 21.42 8.30 -1.74
N VAL A 6 20.44 8.91 -2.42
CA VAL A 6 19.34 8.18 -3.07
C VAL A 6 19.87 7.22 -4.14
N ILE A 7 20.78 7.68 -5.01
CA ILE A 7 21.38 6.82 -6.05
C ILE A 7 22.14 5.65 -5.42
N TRP A 8 22.86 5.88 -4.33
CA TRP A 8 23.62 4.84 -3.64
C TRP A 8 22.69 3.80 -3.00
N VAL A 9 21.60 4.24 -2.35
CA VAL A 9 20.56 3.36 -1.78
C VAL A 9 19.89 2.52 -2.87
N ILE A 10 19.53 3.11 -4.01
CA ILE A 10 18.92 2.37 -5.12
C ILE A 10 19.85 1.27 -5.63
N ARG A 11 21.15 1.56 -5.80
CA ARG A 11 22.14 0.56 -6.22
C ARG A 11 22.24 -0.59 -5.23
N LEU A 12 22.35 -0.30 -3.94
CA LEU A 12 22.40 -1.32 -2.90
C LEU A 12 21.12 -2.17 -2.87
N ALA A 13 19.96 -1.54 -3.04
CA ALA A 13 18.68 -2.23 -3.11
C ALA A 13 18.60 -3.18 -4.32
N ILE A 14 19.09 -2.77 -5.50
CA ILE A 14 19.14 -3.63 -6.69
C ILE A 14 20.00 -4.88 -6.42
N PHE A 15 21.18 -4.71 -5.83
CA PHE A 15 22.03 -5.85 -5.45
C PHE A 15 21.34 -6.76 -4.43
N GLY A 16 20.67 -6.19 -3.41
CA GLY A 16 19.94 -6.95 -2.40
C GLY A 16 18.78 -7.76 -2.99
N VAL A 17 17.90 -7.11 -3.76
CA VAL A 17 16.76 -7.77 -4.40
C VAL A 17 17.22 -8.81 -5.42
N GLY A 18 18.29 -8.53 -6.17
CA GLY A 18 18.88 -9.48 -7.12
C GLY A 18 19.44 -10.73 -6.43
N ALA A 19 20.12 -10.58 -5.29
CA ALA A 19 20.60 -11.71 -4.50
C ALA A 19 19.44 -12.56 -3.97
N LEU A 20 18.39 -11.93 -3.41
CA LEU A 20 17.19 -12.63 -2.93
C LEU A 20 16.47 -13.37 -4.07
N ALA A 21 16.31 -12.73 -5.23
CA ALA A 21 15.71 -13.35 -6.41
C ALA A 21 16.52 -14.56 -6.90
N THR A 22 17.85 -14.47 -6.88
CA THR A 22 18.74 -15.58 -7.26
C THR A 22 18.59 -16.76 -6.30
N ILE A 23 18.52 -16.49 -4.99
CA ILE A 23 18.29 -17.54 -3.98
C ILE A 23 16.94 -18.24 -4.20
N MET A 24 15.88 -17.48 -4.43
CA MET A 24 14.55 -18.03 -4.74
C MET A 24 14.56 -18.85 -6.02
N ALA A 25 15.22 -18.37 -7.08
CA ALA A 25 15.34 -19.07 -8.35
C ALA A 25 16.08 -20.42 -8.22
N LEU A 26 17.11 -20.50 -7.35
CA LEU A 26 17.83 -21.74 -7.09
C LEU A 26 17.04 -22.75 -6.23
N LYS A 27 16.12 -22.27 -5.38
CA LYS A 27 15.32 -23.12 -4.48
C LYS A 27 14.04 -23.62 -5.13
N ILE A 28 13.39 -22.81 -5.96
CA ILE A 28 12.09 -23.13 -6.54
C ILE A 28 12.25 -24.10 -7.71
N GLN A 29 11.54 -25.22 -7.64
CA GLN A 29 11.61 -26.29 -8.65
C GLN A 29 10.74 -26.01 -9.89
N SER A 30 9.84 -25.03 -9.83
CA SER A 30 8.86 -24.77 -10.90
C SER A 30 8.66 -23.27 -11.16
N ILE A 31 8.84 -22.87 -12.42
CA ILE A 31 8.59 -21.50 -12.89
C ILE A 31 7.11 -21.13 -12.73
N TYR A 32 6.21 -22.09 -12.92
CA TYR A 32 4.77 -21.89 -12.73
C TYR A 32 4.42 -21.53 -11.28
N ALA A 33 5.11 -22.15 -10.32
CA ALA A 33 4.90 -21.86 -8.91
C ALA A 33 5.37 -20.44 -8.54
N LEU A 34 6.51 -20.00 -9.09
CA LEU A 34 7.00 -18.63 -8.91
C LEU A 34 6.04 -17.60 -9.54
N TRP A 35 5.61 -17.85 -10.78
CA TRP A 35 4.65 -16.98 -11.47
C TRP A 35 3.35 -16.85 -10.68
N TYR A 36 2.80 -17.97 -10.21
CA TYR A 36 1.60 -17.99 -9.40
C TYR A 36 1.76 -17.23 -8.08
N LEU A 37 2.91 -17.38 -7.41
CA LEU A 37 3.21 -16.66 -6.17
C LEU A 37 3.28 -15.14 -6.40
N CYS A 38 3.91 -14.70 -7.49
CA CYS A 38 3.94 -13.29 -7.87
C CYS A 38 2.54 -12.76 -8.20
N SER A 39 1.76 -13.48 -9.00
CA SER A 39 0.38 -13.11 -9.34
C SER A 39 -0.50 -12.99 -8.10
N ASP A 40 -0.30 -13.87 -7.12
CA ASP A 40 -1.07 -13.85 -5.88
C ASP A 40 -0.70 -12.67 -4.96
N LEU A 41 0.58 -12.28 -4.91
CA LEU A 41 1.00 -11.06 -4.22
C LEU A 41 0.41 -9.81 -4.87
N ILE A 42 0.44 -9.75 -6.21
CA ILE A 42 -0.16 -8.64 -6.97
C ILE A 42 -1.66 -8.59 -6.71
N TYR A 43 -2.35 -9.74 -6.76
CA TYR A 43 -3.79 -9.83 -6.56
C TYR A 43 -4.21 -9.48 -5.12
N ALA A 44 -3.51 -9.99 -4.11
CA ALA A 44 -3.89 -9.77 -2.72
C ALA A 44 -3.51 -8.37 -2.21
N ILE A 45 -2.40 -7.81 -2.67
CA ILE A 45 -1.83 -6.57 -2.13
C ILE A 45 -2.00 -5.38 -3.08
N LEU A 46 -1.54 -5.50 -4.34
CA LEU A 46 -1.49 -4.36 -5.26
C LEU A 46 -2.86 -4.04 -5.84
N PHE A 47 -3.63 -5.05 -6.22
CA PHE A 47 -4.94 -4.85 -6.81
C PHE A 47 -5.88 -4.00 -5.95
N PRO A 48 -6.12 -4.28 -4.65
CA PRO A 48 -7.00 -3.45 -3.83
C PRO A 48 -6.49 -2.00 -3.69
N GLN A 49 -5.17 -1.80 -3.61
CA GLN A 49 -4.57 -0.46 -3.55
C GLN A 49 -4.79 0.33 -4.84
N LEU A 50 -4.55 -0.31 -6.00
CA LEU A 50 -4.73 0.30 -7.31
C LEU A 50 -6.21 0.60 -7.60
N CYS A 51 -7.13 -0.29 -7.21
CA CYS A 51 -8.56 -0.03 -7.32
C CYS A 51 -8.98 1.15 -6.44
N CYS A 52 -8.56 1.16 -5.17
CA CYS A 52 -8.87 2.25 -4.25
C CYS A 52 -8.35 3.61 -4.76
N VAL A 53 -7.10 3.69 -5.22
CA VAL A 53 -6.52 4.96 -5.67
C VAL A 53 -7.15 5.50 -6.96
N ILE A 54 -7.65 4.63 -7.85
CA ILE A 54 -8.28 5.04 -9.12
C ILE A 54 -9.75 5.40 -8.93
N TYR A 55 -10.50 4.61 -8.14
CA TYR A 55 -11.95 4.73 -8.07
C TYR A 55 -12.46 5.50 -6.84
N VAL A 56 -11.65 5.64 -5.79
CA VAL A 56 -12.07 6.26 -4.53
C VAL A 56 -11.21 7.50 -4.26
N GLN A 57 -11.79 8.68 -4.46
CA GLN A 57 -11.10 9.96 -4.32
C GLN A 57 -10.60 10.27 -2.90
N ASP A 58 -11.24 9.67 -1.89
CA ASP A 58 -10.97 9.92 -0.48
C ASP A 58 -9.93 8.96 0.14
N VAL A 59 -9.25 8.16 -0.68
CA VAL A 59 -8.21 7.24 -0.20
C VAL A 59 -6.94 8.02 0.15
N ASN A 60 -6.40 7.72 1.33
CA ASN A 60 -5.21 8.37 1.87
C ASN A 60 -4.09 7.37 2.15
N THR A 61 -2.89 7.89 2.33
CA THR A 61 -1.67 7.10 2.57
C THR A 61 -1.77 6.27 3.85
N TYR A 62 -2.51 6.73 4.86
CA TYR A 62 -2.78 5.97 6.10
C TYR A 62 -3.58 4.69 5.84
N GLY A 63 -4.68 4.81 5.10
CA GLY A 63 -5.50 3.66 4.70
C GLY A 63 -4.76 2.71 3.77
N ALA A 64 -4.00 3.26 2.82
CA ALA A 64 -3.13 2.47 1.97
C ALA A 64 -2.08 1.67 2.77
N LEU A 65 -1.39 2.31 3.73
CA LEU A 65 -0.40 1.64 4.57
C LEU A 65 -1.02 0.54 5.44
N LEU A 66 -2.11 0.84 6.14
CA LEU A 66 -2.78 -0.13 7.01
C LEU A 66 -3.37 -1.30 6.21
N GLY A 67 -3.97 -1.01 5.05
CA GLY A 67 -4.43 -2.04 4.11
C GLY A 67 -3.30 -2.94 3.62
N TYR A 68 -2.15 -2.37 3.27
CA TYR A 68 -0.96 -3.11 2.87
C TYR A 68 -0.47 -4.05 4.00
N ILE A 69 -0.35 -3.52 5.23
CA ILE A 69 0.08 -4.32 6.39
C ILE A 69 -0.91 -5.47 6.64
N MET A 70 -2.21 -5.18 6.61
CA MET A 70 -3.24 -6.19 6.83
C MET A 70 -3.20 -7.28 5.74
N ALA A 71 -3.03 -6.89 4.48
CA ALA A 71 -2.88 -7.83 3.36
C ALA A 71 -1.67 -8.74 3.54
N VAL A 72 -0.50 -8.18 3.89
CA VAL A 72 0.72 -8.96 4.13
C VAL A 72 0.53 -9.95 5.28
N ILE A 73 -0.03 -9.49 6.41
CA ILE A 73 -0.24 -10.35 7.58
C ILE A 73 -1.19 -11.49 7.26
N LEU A 74 -2.36 -11.20 6.67
CA LEU A 74 -3.35 -12.23 6.35
C LEU A 74 -2.83 -13.20 5.30
N ARG A 75 -2.03 -12.70 4.34
CA ARG A 75 -1.48 -13.51 3.26
C ARG A 75 -0.33 -14.40 3.69
N VAL A 76 0.67 -13.84 4.37
CA VAL A 76 1.82 -14.59 4.88
C VAL A 76 1.38 -15.50 6.02
N GLY A 77 0.45 -15.03 6.87
CA GLY A 77 -0.11 -15.81 7.96
C GLY A 77 -0.88 -17.05 7.51
N GLY A 78 -1.51 -17.02 6.32
CA GLY A 78 -2.19 -18.19 5.74
C GLY A 78 -1.26 -19.30 5.24
N GLY A 79 0.06 -19.11 5.28
CA GLY A 79 1.04 -20.07 4.77
C GLY A 79 1.12 -20.07 3.24
N GLU A 80 2.21 -20.64 2.72
CA GLU A 80 2.35 -20.89 1.29
C GLU A 80 3.19 -22.15 1.03
N PRO A 81 2.62 -23.19 0.39
CA PRO A 81 3.31 -24.46 0.19
C PRO A 81 4.52 -24.35 -0.75
N VAL A 82 4.49 -23.40 -1.70
CA VAL A 82 5.59 -23.19 -2.67
C VAL A 82 6.89 -22.78 -2.00
N ILE A 83 6.82 -21.96 -0.95
CA ILE A 83 7.97 -21.51 -0.16
C ILE A 83 8.15 -22.33 1.13
N LYS A 84 7.38 -23.42 1.31
CA LYS A 84 7.34 -24.25 2.52
C LYS A 84 7.14 -23.41 3.79
N LEU A 85 6.26 -22.42 3.71
CA LEU A 85 5.95 -21.56 4.84
C LEU A 85 4.71 -22.10 5.54
N ASP A 86 4.90 -22.59 6.76
CA ASP A 86 3.82 -23.16 7.57
C ASP A 86 2.82 -22.05 7.97
N PRO A 87 1.51 -22.36 7.94
CA PRO A 87 0.48 -21.38 8.26
C PRO A 87 0.56 -20.98 9.74
N PHE A 88 0.77 -19.69 9.99
CA PHE A 88 0.72 -19.10 11.32
C PHE A 88 -0.74 -18.88 11.80
N ILE A 89 -1.63 -18.56 10.86
CA ILE A 89 -3.06 -18.37 11.07
C ILE A 89 -3.77 -19.57 10.44
N LYS A 90 -4.33 -20.45 11.27
CA LYS A 90 -5.19 -21.54 10.83
C LYS A 90 -6.59 -20.98 10.55
N TYR A 91 -6.90 -20.72 9.28
CA TYR A 91 -8.24 -20.29 8.90
C TYR A 91 -9.27 -21.41 9.10
N PRO A 92 -10.56 -21.10 9.32
CA PRO A 92 -11.61 -22.11 9.44
C PRO A 92 -11.61 -23.04 8.21
N TYR A 93 -11.84 -24.34 8.39
CA TYR A 93 -11.65 -25.40 7.37
C TYR A 93 -10.19 -25.77 7.06
N TYR A 94 -9.28 -25.59 8.01
CA TYR A 94 -7.93 -26.14 7.95
C TYR A 94 -7.93 -27.64 8.26
N ASN A 95 -7.43 -28.46 7.33
CA ASN A 95 -7.12 -29.87 7.55
C ASN A 95 -5.62 -30.09 7.36
N GLU A 96 -4.98 -30.89 8.23
CA GLU A 96 -3.55 -31.20 8.10
C GLU A 96 -3.22 -32.02 6.85
N THR A 97 -4.20 -32.76 6.31
CA THR A 97 -4.08 -33.58 5.09
C THR A 97 -4.31 -32.81 3.79
N ASP A 98 -5.29 -31.89 3.76
CA ASP A 98 -5.70 -31.18 2.54
C ASP A 98 -5.25 -29.70 2.51
N GLY A 99 -4.63 -29.22 3.59
CA GLY A 99 -4.19 -27.85 3.77
C GLY A 99 -5.34 -26.89 4.12
N GLN A 100 -5.24 -25.65 3.65
CA GLN A 100 -6.22 -24.61 3.91
C GLN A 100 -7.25 -24.53 2.78
N LEU A 101 -8.42 -25.17 2.96
CA LEU A 101 -9.49 -25.20 1.94
C LEU A 101 -10.25 -23.87 1.82
N PHE A 102 -10.15 -23.01 2.83
CA PHE A 102 -10.78 -21.69 2.79
C PHE A 102 -10.11 -20.80 1.73
N PRO A 103 -10.88 -20.02 0.93
CA PRO A 103 -10.35 -19.08 -0.07
C PRO A 103 -9.68 -17.86 0.59
N PHE A 104 -8.61 -18.12 1.35
CA PHE A 104 -7.92 -17.14 2.19
C PHE A 104 -7.30 -16.01 1.37
N ARG A 105 -6.96 -16.26 0.11
CA ARG A 105 -6.39 -15.28 -0.82
C ARG A 105 -7.38 -14.17 -1.15
N THR A 106 -8.59 -14.55 -1.56
CA THR A 106 -9.69 -13.61 -1.82
C THR A 106 -10.15 -12.95 -0.52
N PHE A 107 -10.18 -13.70 0.59
CA PHE A 107 -10.48 -13.11 1.90
C PHE A 107 -9.48 -12.02 2.30
N ALA A 108 -8.17 -12.29 2.18
CA ALA A 108 -7.12 -11.32 2.47
C ALA A 108 -7.24 -10.07 1.59
N MET A 109 -7.52 -10.26 0.29
CA MET A 109 -7.76 -9.17 -0.66
C MET A 109 -8.97 -8.31 -0.25
N LEU A 110 -10.09 -8.93 0.11
CA LEU A 110 -11.31 -8.22 0.54
C LEU A 110 -11.10 -7.48 1.87
N CYS A 111 -10.43 -8.11 2.84
CA CYS A 111 -10.09 -7.49 4.12
C CYS A 111 -9.15 -6.30 3.94
N SER A 112 -8.15 -6.41 3.06
CA SER A 112 -7.27 -5.30 2.68
C SER A 112 -8.08 -4.16 2.08
N PHE A 113 -8.91 -4.44 1.07
CA PHE A 113 -9.77 -3.44 0.41
C PHE A 113 -10.68 -2.71 1.40
N ALA A 114 -11.37 -3.46 2.27
CA ALA A 114 -12.21 -2.89 3.32
C ALA A 114 -11.41 -2.04 4.30
N THR A 115 -10.21 -2.48 4.69
CA THR A 115 -9.33 -1.75 5.61
C THR A 115 -8.88 -0.43 5.01
N ILE A 116 -8.48 -0.41 3.73
CA ILE A 116 -8.10 0.83 3.03
C ILE A 116 -9.24 1.84 3.10
N ILE A 117 -10.45 1.42 2.71
CA ILE A 117 -11.63 2.28 2.69
C ILE A 117 -11.97 2.79 4.10
N LEU A 118 -12.11 1.87 5.07
CA LEU A 118 -12.52 2.19 6.43
C LEU A 118 -11.53 3.13 7.12
N VAL A 119 -10.23 2.83 7.03
CA VAL A 119 -9.18 3.66 7.63
C VAL A 119 -9.10 5.00 6.91
N SER A 120 -9.25 5.03 5.58
CA SER A 120 -9.20 6.30 4.85
C SER A 120 -10.35 7.23 5.25
N TYR A 121 -11.59 6.73 5.30
CA TYR A 121 -12.73 7.51 5.77
C TYR A 121 -12.62 7.87 7.26
N ALA A 122 -12.18 6.95 8.12
CA ALA A 122 -11.99 7.22 9.54
C ALA A 122 -10.95 8.33 9.77
N THR A 123 -9.85 8.30 9.03
CA THR A 123 -8.78 9.29 9.12
C THR A 123 -9.27 10.65 8.61
N LYS A 124 -9.97 10.68 7.46
CA LYS A 124 -10.61 11.91 6.95
C LYS A 124 -11.58 12.50 7.97
N PHE A 125 -12.48 11.69 8.52
CA PHE A 125 -13.43 12.12 9.56
C PHE A 125 -12.72 12.63 10.84
N LEU A 126 -11.63 11.96 11.25
CA LEU A 126 -10.89 12.35 12.45
C LEU A 126 -10.19 13.70 12.28
N PHE A 127 -9.61 13.97 11.11
CA PHE A 127 -8.95 15.25 10.81
C PHE A 127 -9.94 16.38 10.51
N GLU A 128 -11.05 16.09 9.83
CA GLU A 128 -12.05 17.08 9.40
C GLU A 128 -13.05 17.44 10.52
N TYR A 129 -13.55 16.46 11.27
CA TYR A 129 -14.58 16.66 12.31
C TYR A 129 -13.99 16.82 13.73
N LYS A 130 -12.89 16.13 14.03
CA LYS A 130 -12.31 16.04 15.38
C LYS A 130 -10.97 16.77 15.53
N ARG A 131 -10.71 17.86 14.79
CA ARG A 131 -9.60 18.82 14.96
C ARG A 131 -8.32 18.25 15.64
N VAL A 132 -7.83 17.10 15.16
CA VAL A 132 -6.60 16.51 15.67
C VAL A 132 -5.45 17.43 15.26
N PRO A 133 -4.54 17.80 16.17
CA PRO A 133 -3.44 18.70 15.82
C PRO A 133 -2.60 18.11 14.68
N LYS A 134 -2.38 18.92 13.64
CA LYS A 134 -1.63 18.57 12.41
C LYS A 134 -0.21 18.02 12.64
N ARG A 135 0.31 18.11 13.86
CA ARG A 135 1.52 17.41 14.31
C ARG A 135 1.45 15.88 14.10
N TRP A 136 0.25 15.31 13.99
CA TRP A 136 0.04 13.88 13.77
C TRP A 136 -0.13 13.50 12.28
N ASP A 137 -0.17 14.47 11.36
CA ASP A 137 -0.18 14.23 9.92
C ASP A 137 1.25 13.98 9.39
N VAL A 138 1.79 12.81 9.74
CA VAL A 138 3.11 12.31 9.34
C VAL A 138 3.24 12.19 7.82
N PHE A 139 2.15 11.87 7.12
CA PHE A 139 2.14 11.72 5.66
C PHE A 139 1.76 13.00 4.90
N GLN A 140 1.53 14.12 5.60
CA GLN A 140 1.12 15.41 5.02
C GLN A 140 -0.01 15.28 3.99
N CYS A 141 -0.99 14.42 4.27
CA CYS A 141 -2.07 14.13 3.32
C CYS A 141 -3.11 15.26 3.25
N PHE A 142 -3.10 16.19 4.23
CA PHE A 142 -4.10 17.26 4.32
C PHE A 142 -3.41 18.64 4.31
N PRO A 143 -3.42 19.37 3.18
CA PRO A 143 -2.80 20.70 3.08
C PRO A 143 -3.54 21.75 3.93
N ASN A 144 -2.83 22.76 4.43
CA ASN A 144 -3.44 23.90 5.12
C ASN A 144 -4.12 24.84 4.12
N GLU A 145 -5.21 25.51 4.54
CA GLU A 145 -5.69 26.71 3.84
C GLU A 145 -4.62 27.83 3.83
N GLU A 146 -3.69 27.83 4.80
CA GLU A 146 -2.58 28.79 4.87
C GLU A 146 -1.46 28.52 3.85
N ASP A 147 -1.36 27.30 3.29
CA ASP A 147 -0.41 26.98 2.22
C ASP A 147 -0.91 27.45 0.84
N PHE A 148 -2.16 27.92 0.76
CA PHE A 148 -2.65 28.71 -0.38
C PHE A 148 -2.06 30.12 -0.31
N HIS A 149 -0.77 30.25 -0.63
CA HIS A 149 -0.26 31.56 -1.00
C HIS A 149 -0.95 32.00 -2.28
N THR A 150 -1.84 32.99 -2.18
CA THR A 150 -2.35 33.74 -3.32
C THR A 150 -1.15 34.34 -4.04
N VAL A 151 -0.75 33.75 -5.16
CA VAL A 151 0.21 34.37 -6.06
C VAL A 151 -0.53 35.53 -6.73
N ASP A 152 -0.28 36.75 -6.28
CA ASP A 152 -0.69 37.95 -7.00
C ASP A 152 0.09 37.98 -8.34
N LEU A 153 -0.52 37.44 -9.40
CA LEU A 153 -0.01 37.58 -10.75
C LEU A 153 0.01 39.08 -11.11
N PRO A 154 1.08 39.61 -11.73
CA PRO A 154 1.11 41.01 -12.15
C PRO A 154 -0.04 41.27 -13.12
N SER A 155 -1.05 41.97 -12.61
CA SER A 155 -2.29 42.31 -13.30
C SER A 155 -1.98 43.30 -14.40
N LYS A 156 -2.06 42.86 -15.66
CA LYS A 156 -1.94 43.77 -16.82
C LYS A 156 -3.28 44.41 -17.21
N ASP A 157 -4.41 43.92 -16.70
CA ASP A 157 -5.75 44.34 -17.13
C ASP A 157 -6.79 44.48 -15.98
N GLY A 158 -6.35 44.68 -14.73
CA GLY A 158 -7.26 44.96 -13.61
C GLY A 158 -8.10 43.77 -13.11
N VAL A 159 -7.91 42.58 -13.67
CA VAL A 159 -8.54 41.33 -13.22
C VAL A 159 -7.58 40.58 -12.31
N LYS A 160 -7.98 40.31 -11.05
CA LYS A 160 -7.27 39.41 -10.14
C LYS A 160 -7.58 37.96 -10.54
N LEU A 161 -6.62 37.28 -11.16
CA LEU A 161 -6.71 35.84 -11.41
C LEU A 161 -6.14 35.10 -10.21
N VAL A 162 -6.99 34.45 -9.42
CA VAL A 162 -6.55 33.55 -8.35
C VAL A 162 -6.14 32.22 -9.00
N GLY A 163 -4.83 32.04 -9.21
CA GLY A 163 -4.27 30.77 -9.66
C GLY A 163 -3.97 29.85 -8.47
N VAL A 164 -4.42 28.60 -8.54
CA VAL A 164 -4.09 27.55 -7.56
C VAL A 164 -3.02 26.65 -8.16
N THR A 165 -1.82 26.65 -7.60
CA THR A 165 -0.76 25.72 -7.99
C THR A 165 -0.46 24.80 -6.80
N LYS A 166 -0.64 23.49 -6.98
CA LYS A 166 -0.19 22.47 -6.02
C LYS A 166 1.34 22.38 -6.11
N VAL A 167 2.03 22.60 -5.00
CA VAL A 167 3.47 22.29 -4.86
C VAL A 167 3.63 20.78 -4.76
#